data_AF-A0A6N9NTL9-F1
#
_entry.id   AF-A0A6N9NTL9-F1
#
_cell.length_a   1.000
_cell.length_b   1.000
_cell.length_c   1.000
_cell.angle_alpha   90.00
_cell.angle_beta   90.00
_cell.angle_gamma   90.00
#
_symmetry.space_group_name_H-M   'P 1'
#
loop_
_entity.id
_entity.type
_entity.pdbx_description
1 polymer ?
#
loop_
_entity_poly.entity_id
_entity_poly.type
_entity_poly.pdbx_seq_one_letter_code
_entity_poly.pdbx_strand_id
1 'polypeptide(L)' 'MDEEMNVGELLKEVAEENQTRKILEILNECKDIEEAKEKVKALLNK' A
#
# COMPACT_ATOMS: atom_id res chain seq x y z
N MET A 1 -14.39 8.77 20.93
CA MET A 1 -15.69 8.87 20.25
C MET A 1 -15.34 8.49 18.83
N ASP A 2 -15.63 7.24 18.46
CA ASP A 2 -15.44 6.81 17.07
C ASP A 2 -16.43 7.64 16.25
N GLU A 3 -15.93 8.69 15.61
CA GLU A 3 -16.71 9.41 14.61
C GLU A 3 -17.08 8.37 13.55
N GLU A 4 -18.38 8.22 13.32
CA GLU A 4 -18.92 7.24 12.38
C GLU A 4 -18.40 7.60 10.99
N MET A 5 -17.33 6.92 10.58
CA MET A 5 -16.63 7.22 9.32
C MET A 5 -17.62 7.08 8.17
N ASN A 6 -17.65 8.08 7.30
CA ASN A 6 -18.47 8.00 6.12
C ASN A 6 -17.92 6.93 5.15
N VAL A 7 -18.73 6.50 4.20
CA VAL A 7 -18.35 5.45 3.24
C VAL A 7 -17.07 5.83 2.48
N GLY A 8 -16.85 7.11 2.16
CA GLY A 8 -15.63 7.57 1.49
C GLY A 8 -14.37 7.43 2.36
N GLU A 9 -14.48 7.69 3.66
CA GLU A 9 -13.40 7.50 4.64
C GLU A 9 -13.06 6.03 4.81
N LEU A 10 -14.08 5.17 4.95
CA LEU A 10 -13.89 3.71 5.02
C LEU A 10 -13.23 3.16 3.75
N LEU A 11 -13.65 3.64 2.57
CA LEU A 11 -13.04 3.23 1.31
C LEU A 11 -11.58 3.69 1.20
N LYS A 12 -11.27 4.89 1.69
CA LYS A 12 -9.90 5.42 1.73
C LYS A 12 -9.02 4.58 2.65
N GLU A 13 -9.48 4.28 3.87
CA GLU A 13 -8.76 3.45 4.84
C GLU A 13 -8.48 2.07 4.24
N VAL A 14 -9.49 1.39 3.71
CA VAL A 14 -9.33 0.08 3.06
C VAL A 14 -8.38 0.15 1.86
N ALA A 15 -8.41 1.23 1.08
CA ALA A 15 -7.47 1.43 -0.03
C ALA A 15 -6.02 1.60 0.45
N GLU A 16 -5.79 2.38 1.50
CA GLU A 16 -4.47 2.59 2.11
C GLU A 16 -3.91 1.31 2.73
N GLU A 17 -4.74 0.53 3.42
CA GLU A 17 -4.37 -0.79 3.95
C GLU A 17 -4.01 -1.77 2.84
N ASN A 18 -4.81 -1.83 1.78
CA ASN A 18 -4.55 -2.72 0.64
C ASN A 18 -3.26 -2.34 -0.09
N GLN A 19 -2.98 -1.04 -0.24
CA GLN A 19 -1.74 -0.57 -0.83
C GLN A 19 -0.53 -0.91 0.04
N THR A 20 -0.66 -0.81 1.35
CA THR A 20 0.39 -1.20 2.31
C THR A 20 0.67 -2.70 2.25
N ARG A 21 -0.38 -3.54 2.20
CA ARG A 21 -0.23 -5.01 2.06
C ARG A 21 0.50 -5.39 0.77
N LYS A 22 0.14 -4.74 -0.34
CA LYS A 22 0.79 -4.94 -1.63
C LYS A 22 2.27 -4.54 -1.62
N ILE A 23 2.63 -3.47 -0.92
CA ILE A 23 4.04 -3.08 -0.75
C ILE A 23 4.78 -4.17 0.04
N LEU A 24 4.21 -4.67 1.15
CA LEU A 24 4.83 -5.73 1.94
C LEU A 24 5.07 -7.00 1.12
N GLU A 25 4.10 -7.41 0.31
CA GLU A 25 4.24 -8.55 -0.62
C GLU A 25 5.40 -8.34 -1.60
N ILE A 26 5.49 -7.15 -2.22
CA ILE A 26 6.61 -6.79 -3.11
C ILE A 26 7.94 -6.90 -2.37
N LEU A 27 8.04 -6.39 -1.14
CA LEU A 27 9.27 -6.44 -0.35
C LEU A 27 9.68 -7.88 -0.02
N ASN A 28 8.72 -8.76 0.28
CA ASN A 28 8.99 -10.17 0.58
C ASN A 28 9.49 -10.96 -0.64
N GLU A 29 9.15 -10.52 -1.85
CA GLU A 29 9.57 -11.16 -3.11
C GLU A 29 10.90 -10.62 -3.67
N CYS A 30 11.41 -9.52 -3.11
CA CYS A 30 12.66 -8.91 -3.58
C CYS A 30 13.88 -9.55 -2.93
N LYS A 31 14.95 -9.70 -3.72
CA LYS A 31 16.21 -10.27 -3.26
C LYS A 31 17.06 -9.26 -2.49
N ASP A 32 16.92 -7.99 -2.84
CA ASP A 32 17.65 -6.89 -2.24
C ASP A 32 16.83 -5.59 -2.22
N ILE A 33 17.39 -4.59 -1.55
CA ILE A 33 16.75 -3.30 -1.32
C ILE A 33 16.64 -2.45 -2.60
N GLU A 34 17.49 -2.67 -3.60
CA GLU A 34 17.44 -1.91 -4.85
C GLU A 34 16.29 -2.42 -5.73
N GLU A 35 16.13 -3.74 -5.84
CA GLU A 35 14.98 -4.37 -6.51
C GLU A 35 13.65 -3.92 -5.87
N ALA A 36 13.60 -3.88 -4.53
CA ALA A 36 12.46 -3.39 -3.78
C ALA A 36 12.11 -1.93 -4.11
N LYS A 37 13.11 -1.04 -4.15
CA LYS A 37 12.91 0.38 -4.48
C LYS A 37 12.39 0.56 -5.91
N GLU A 38 12.91 -0.20 -6.88
CA GLU A 38 12.45 -0.11 -8.27
C GLU A 38 10.98 -0.55 -8.41
N LYS A 39 10.61 -1.69 -7.82
CA LYS A 39 9.23 -2.19 -7.87
C LYS A 39 8.24 -1.27 -7.16
N VAL A 40 8.62 -0.69 -6.01
CA VAL A 40 7.77 0.29 -5.30
C VAL A 40 7.63 1.58 -6.11
N LYS A 41 8.71 2.09 -6.74
CA LYS A 41 8.61 3.27 -7.63
C LYS A 41 7.70 3.01 -8.83
N ALA A 42 7.79 1.82 -9.43
CA ALA A 42 6.91 1.42 -10.52
C ALA A 42 5.44 1.30 -10.08
N LEU A 43 5.19 0.92 -8.82
CA LEU A 43 3.85 0.88 -8.23
C LEU A 43 3.26 2.29 -8.02
N LEU A 44 4.09 3.28 -7.64
CA LEU A 44 3.66 4.66 -7.39
C LEU A 44 3.46 5.50 -8.66
N ASN A 45 4.11 5.12 -9.76
CA ASN A 45 3.98 5.78 -11.07
C ASN A 45 2.81 5.24 -11.91
N LYS A 46 1.95 4.41 -11.32
CA LYS A 46 0.76 3.83 -11.93
C LYS A 46 -0.48 4.60 -11.52
#